data_AF-A0A937PBF3-F1
#
_entry.id   AF-A0A937PBF3-F1
#
_cell.length_a   1.000
_cell.length_b   1.000
_cell.length_c   1.000
_cell.angle_alpha   90.00
_cell.angle_beta   90.00
_cell.angle_gamma   90.00
#
_symmetry.space_group_name_H-M   'P 1'
#
loop_
_entity.id
_entity.type
_entity.pdbx_description
1 polymer ?
#
loop_
_entity_poly.entity_id
_entity_poly.type
_entity_poly.pdbx_seq_one_letter_code
_entity_poly.pdbx_strand_id
1 'polypeptide(L)'
;MATKGICIYGIVPNFYGADLFRSLENSGVYVISFQAISAIVSDRENTKLDSLDRESLARVLVHHQQTIEELQSKGFTMIIPMRLGTIISSKGEVIKILANGYDVIMDTLKEIEYLTEIDLAVTWNDFPGILTDIADNPAIKSMKEDLLKKDDIITKVDQYKMGLLVQQKLDEKNKEVELKILDSLSSISLDIKTHEVMNDQMVTNTAFLLNRNNNETFEKTIDQLDQEYEGALNFKLVGPLPCYSFYTIEVKELNPELVEQAKNELGLKEEVSEDEIKKAYLEKAKEFHPDACLNNGDKENFNRINNAYHTLLDYSAGVRQSSKEGNIFLSKEKVLENLILVKIKE
;
A
#
# COMPACT_ATOMS: atom_id res chain seq x y z
N MET A 1 2.23 -5.56 32.59
CA MET A 1 2.86 -4.28 32.21
C MET A 1 2.96 -4.29 30.70
N ALA A 2 2.33 -3.34 30.01
CA ALA A 2 2.46 -3.24 28.56
C ALA A 2 3.92 -2.87 28.23
N THR A 3 4.57 -3.68 27.40
CA THR A 3 5.93 -3.39 26.92
C THR A 3 5.86 -2.16 26.03
N LYS A 4 6.59 -1.10 26.36
CA LYS A 4 6.70 0.07 25.50
C LYS A 4 7.51 -0.29 24.26
N GLY A 5 6.95 -0.04 23.08
CA GLY A 5 7.63 -0.12 21.79
C GLY A 5 7.84 1.27 21.19
N ILE A 6 8.49 1.30 20.03
CA ILE A 6 8.84 2.50 19.27
C ILE A 6 8.13 2.42 17.93
N CYS A 7 7.19 3.33 17.71
CA CYS A 7 6.48 3.46 16.44
C CYS A 7 7.33 4.31 15.48
N ILE A 8 7.62 3.80 14.28
CA ILE A 8 8.31 4.54 13.23
C ILE A 8 7.27 5.15 12.28
N TYR A 9 7.34 6.46 12.03
CA TYR A 9 6.44 7.17 11.12
C TYR A 9 7.01 7.27 9.71
N GLY A 10 8.32 7.47 9.60
CA GLY A 10 9.01 7.55 8.32
C GLY A 10 10.50 7.79 8.50
N ILE A 11 11.22 7.73 7.39
CA ILE A 11 12.66 7.94 7.35
C ILE A 11 12.96 9.16 6.49
N VAL A 12 13.83 10.02 7.01
CA VAL A 12 14.21 11.30 6.42
C VAL A 12 15.74 11.40 6.30
N PRO A 13 16.27 12.21 5.37
CA PRO A 13 17.69 12.54 5.36
C PRO A 13 18.12 13.22 6.67
N ASN A 14 19.34 12.96 7.11
CA ASN A 14 19.91 13.57 8.31
C ASN A 14 20.55 14.94 8.05
N PHE A 15 20.50 15.46 6.82
CA PHE A 15 21.03 16.80 6.50
C PHE A 15 20.09 17.94 6.91
N TYR A 16 18.85 17.65 7.30
CA TYR A 16 17.94 18.68 7.80
C TYR A 16 18.55 19.41 9.00
N GLY A 17 18.38 20.73 9.06
CA GLY A 17 18.96 21.56 10.11
C GLY A 17 18.50 21.14 11.51
N ALA A 18 19.38 21.27 12.50
CA ALA A 18 19.07 20.91 13.88
C ALA A 18 17.80 21.61 14.43
N ASP A 19 17.52 22.83 13.97
CA ASP A 19 16.33 23.58 14.38
C ASP A 19 15.03 22.93 13.85
N LEU A 20 15.08 22.31 12.66
CA LEU A 20 13.94 21.59 12.12
C LEU A 20 13.62 20.34 12.95
N PHE A 21 14.65 19.58 13.35
CA PHE A 21 14.47 18.45 14.25
C PHE A 21 14.02 18.87 15.66
N ARG A 22 14.53 19.99 16.20
CA ARG A 22 14.05 20.56 17.48
C ARG A 22 12.58 20.96 17.42
N SER A 23 12.09 21.40 16.26
CA SER A 23 10.68 21.76 16.08
C SER A 23 9.71 20.60 16.30
N LEU A 24 10.22 19.36 16.37
CA LEU A 24 9.47 18.13 16.62
C LEU A 24 9.33 17.78 18.11
N GLU A 25 10.10 18.41 19.00
CA GLU A 25 10.10 18.09 20.44
C GLU A 25 8.70 18.29 21.08
N ASN A 26 7.93 19.26 20.57
CA ASN A 26 6.58 19.54 21.04
C ASN A 26 5.50 18.62 20.43
N SER A 27 5.86 17.83 19.42
CA SER A 27 4.94 16.97 18.65
C SER A 27 4.88 15.53 19.19
N GLY A 28 5.57 15.24 20.30
CA GLY A 28 5.59 13.91 20.92
C GLY A 28 6.38 12.86 20.13
N VAL A 29 7.17 13.30 19.15
CA VAL A 29 8.08 12.47 18.35
C VAL A 29 9.54 12.83 18.65
N TYR A 30 10.44 11.91 18.35
CA TYR A 30 11.88 12.11 18.45
C TYR A 30 12.60 11.41 17.30
N VAL A 31 13.91 11.64 17.20
CA VAL A 31 14.72 11.17 16.08
C VAL A 31 15.70 10.09 16.53
N ILE A 32 15.84 9.05 15.74
CA ILE A 32 16.93 8.06 15.86
C ILE A 32 17.72 8.11 14.55
N SER A 33 18.97 8.57 14.61
CA SER A 33 19.83 8.75 13.44
C SER A 33 20.79 7.59 13.23
N PHE A 34 21.04 7.27 11.97
CA PHE A 34 22.10 6.35 11.54
C PHE A 34 22.73 6.89 10.26
N GLN A 35 24.01 7.24 10.32
CA GLN A 35 24.74 7.86 9.19
C GLN A 35 23.97 9.07 8.62
N ALA A 36 23.68 9.06 7.31
CA ALA A 36 23.01 10.15 6.59
C ALA A 36 21.47 10.08 6.61
N ILE A 37 20.87 9.15 7.37
CA ILE A 37 19.41 9.00 7.49
C ILE A 37 18.95 9.01 8.94
N SER A 38 17.68 9.35 9.15
CA SER A 38 17.06 9.53 10.46
C SER A 38 15.64 8.98 10.46
N ALA A 39 15.31 8.10 11.41
CA ALA A 39 13.94 7.67 11.66
C ALA A 39 13.23 8.68 12.56
N ILE A 40 12.02 9.08 12.17
CA ILE A 40 11.11 9.84 13.04
C ILE A 40 10.21 8.86 13.78
N VAL A 41 10.23 8.91 15.10
CA VAL A 41 9.61 7.88 15.95
C VAL A 41 8.86 8.47 17.15
N SER A 42 7.98 7.69 17.77
CA SER A 42 7.43 7.99 19.11
C SER A 42 7.34 6.72 19.95
N ASP A 43 7.33 6.88 21.28
CA ASP A 43 7.05 5.76 22.17
C ASP A 43 5.55 5.42 22.12
N ARG A 44 5.21 4.12 22.01
CA ARG A 44 3.83 3.62 22.04
C ARG A 44 3.75 2.30 22.80
N GLU A 45 2.56 1.91 23.21
CA GLU A 45 2.33 0.55 23.70
C GLU A 45 2.50 -0.45 22.56
N ASN A 46 3.20 -1.56 22.80
CA ASN A 46 3.38 -2.62 21.81
C ASN A 46 2.12 -3.50 21.73
N THR A 47 1.05 -2.95 21.17
CA THR A 47 -0.21 -3.65 20.89
C THR A 47 -0.32 -3.97 19.40
N LYS A 48 -0.74 -5.19 19.07
CA LYS A 48 -0.98 -5.58 17.68
C LYS A 48 -2.17 -4.82 17.14
N LEU A 49 -2.03 -4.18 15.98
CA LEU A 49 -3.13 -3.42 15.34
C LEU A 49 -4.40 -4.27 15.18
N ASP A 50 -4.24 -5.54 14.79
CA ASP A 50 -5.35 -6.48 14.56
C ASP A 50 -6.15 -6.83 15.83
N SER A 51 -5.62 -6.50 17.01
CA SER A 51 -6.30 -6.71 18.29
C SER A 51 -7.06 -5.48 18.79
N LEU A 52 -6.96 -4.35 18.08
CA LEU A 52 -7.62 -3.10 18.46
C LEU A 52 -9.07 -3.10 18.00
N ASP A 53 -9.93 -2.48 18.80
CA ASP A 53 -11.28 -2.13 18.36
C ASP A 53 -11.23 -1.06 17.25
N ARG A 54 -12.34 -0.93 16.50
CA ARG A 54 -12.45 0.00 15.36
C ARG A 54 -12.12 1.45 15.72
N GLU A 55 -12.51 1.91 16.92
CA GLU A 55 -12.33 3.29 17.35
C GLU A 55 -10.86 3.56 17.70
N SER A 56 -10.23 2.62 18.41
CA SER A 56 -8.80 2.65 18.72
C SER A 56 -7.94 2.59 17.46
N LEU A 57 -8.29 1.73 16.50
CA LEU A 57 -7.61 1.65 15.21
C LEU A 57 -7.75 2.98 14.43
N ALA A 58 -8.95 3.56 14.38
CA ALA A 58 -9.18 4.85 13.74
C ALA A 58 -8.34 5.97 14.36
N ARG A 59 -8.19 6.01 15.69
CA ARG A 59 -7.31 6.96 16.38
C ARG A 59 -5.84 6.78 15.98
N VAL A 60 -5.37 5.53 15.88
CA VAL A 60 -3.99 5.23 15.48
C VAL A 60 -3.73 5.68 14.03
N LEU A 61 -4.67 5.38 13.13
CA LEU A 61 -4.64 5.80 11.72
C LEU A 61 -4.54 7.32 11.60
N VAL A 62 -5.48 8.04 12.21
CA VAL A 62 -5.55 9.51 12.14
C VAL A 62 -4.29 10.13 12.73
N HIS A 63 -3.82 9.64 13.87
CA HIS A 63 -2.60 10.19 14.47
C HIS A 63 -1.38 9.97 13.57
N HIS A 64 -1.21 8.77 13.00
CA HIS A 64 -0.08 8.48 12.12
C HIS A 64 -0.07 9.39 10.89
N GLN A 65 -1.23 9.59 10.27
CA GLN A 65 -1.41 10.53 9.17
C GLN A 65 -1.06 11.97 9.58
N GLN A 66 -1.64 12.45 10.68
CA GLN A 66 -1.40 13.80 11.19
C GLN A 66 0.08 14.06 11.51
N THR A 67 0.80 13.08 12.06
CA THR A 67 2.24 13.21 12.31
C THR A 67 3.01 13.40 11.00
N ILE A 68 2.68 12.65 9.96
CA ILE A 68 3.33 12.77 8.65
C ILE A 68 3.03 14.12 7.99
N GLU A 69 1.77 14.55 8.00
CA GLU A 69 1.36 15.87 7.49
C GLU A 69 2.05 17.01 8.27
N GLU A 70 2.16 16.87 9.60
CA GLU A 70 2.87 17.83 10.44
C GLU A 70 4.36 17.93 10.05
N LEU A 71 5.03 16.79 9.82
CA LEU A 71 6.42 16.76 9.35
C LEU A 71 6.56 17.52 8.02
N GLN A 72 5.68 17.28 7.05
CA GLN A 72 5.73 18.03 5.80
C GLN A 72 5.50 19.52 6.00
N SER A 73 4.51 19.92 6.81
CA SER A 73 4.20 21.33 7.09
C SER A 73 5.37 22.08 7.73
N LYS A 74 6.22 21.37 8.49
CA LYS A 74 7.43 21.92 9.10
C LYS A 74 8.59 22.05 8.11
N GLY A 75 8.54 21.37 6.96
CA GLY A 75 9.55 21.45 5.90
C GLY A 75 10.30 20.14 5.62
N PHE A 76 9.86 19.00 6.16
CA PHE A 76 10.39 17.69 5.79
C PHE A 76 9.81 17.26 4.43
N THR A 77 10.44 17.66 3.33
CA THR A 77 9.96 17.40 1.96
C THR A 77 10.34 16.00 1.45
N MET A 78 11.48 15.48 1.90
CA MET A 78 11.97 14.13 1.64
C MET A 78 11.70 13.26 2.87
N ILE A 79 10.60 12.52 2.82
CA ILE A 79 10.24 11.52 3.81
C ILE A 79 9.73 10.28 3.08
N ILE A 80 10.28 9.12 3.41
CA ILE A 80 9.70 7.83 3.00
C ILE A 80 8.83 7.36 4.16
N PRO A 81 7.50 7.30 4.00
CA PRO A 81 6.60 6.82 5.03
C PRO A 81 6.91 5.38 5.42
N MET A 82 6.69 5.08 6.70
CA MET A 82 6.69 3.71 7.20
C MET A 82 5.30 3.12 7.05
N ARG A 83 5.21 1.81 6.80
CA ARG A 83 3.93 1.11 6.93
C ARG A 83 3.36 1.33 8.33
N LEU A 84 2.07 1.68 8.38
CA LEU A 84 1.32 1.87 9.61
C LEU A 84 1.47 0.66 10.54
N GLY A 85 1.61 0.94 11.84
CA GLY A 85 1.67 -0.10 12.86
C GLY A 85 3.03 -0.77 12.99
N THR A 86 4.08 -0.23 12.34
CA THR A 86 5.45 -0.71 12.56
C THR A 86 5.96 -0.26 13.93
N ILE A 87 5.77 -1.14 14.93
CA ILE A 87 6.20 -0.94 16.31
C ILE A 87 7.39 -1.86 16.58
N ILE A 88 8.51 -1.27 16.98
CA ILE A 88 9.80 -1.92 17.21
C ILE A 88 10.10 -1.99 18.71
N SER A 89 10.77 -3.03 19.18
CA SER A 89 10.90 -3.28 20.62
C SER A 89 11.94 -2.38 21.29
N SER A 90 12.94 -1.88 20.52
CA SER A 90 14.02 -1.08 21.08
C SER A 90 14.67 -0.12 20.08
N LYS A 91 15.36 0.90 20.59
CA LYS A 91 16.15 1.84 19.75
C LYS A 91 17.25 1.11 18.97
N GLY A 92 17.84 0.06 19.55
CA GLY A 92 18.86 -0.76 18.89
C GLY A 92 18.31 -1.47 17.65
N GLU A 93 17.08 -1.98 17.71
CA GLU A 93 16.41 -2.57 16.55
C GLU A 93 16.07 -1.54 15.47
N VAL A 94 15.68 -0.30 15.85
CA VAL A 94 15.50 0.79 14.88
C VAL A 94 16.81 1.06 14.13
N ILE A 95 17.94 1.12 14.83
CA ILE A 95 19.25 1.28 14.20
C ILE A 95 19.57 0.10 13.27
N LYS A 96 19.26 -1.14 13.65
CA LYS A 96 19.42 -2.31 12.77
C LYS A 96 18.59 -2.20 11.47
N ILE A 97 17.35 -1.67 11.56
CA ILE A 97 16.51 -1.41 10.39
C ILE A 97 17.16 -0.37 9.48
N LEU A 98 17.60 0.76 10.05
CA LEU A 98 18.27 1.83 9.28
C LEU A 98 19.55 1.33 8.62
N ALA A 99 20.33 0.50 9.32
CA ALA A 99 21.57 -0.08 8.85
C ALA A 99 21.34 -1.06 7.69
N ASN A 100 20.49 -2.07 7.88
CA ASN A 100 20.18 -3.06 6.84
C ASN A 100 19.53 -2.42 5.60
N GLY A 101 18.70 -1.41 5.80
CA GLY A 101 18.00 -0.70 4.73
C GLY A 101 18.79 0.46 4.12
N TYR A 102 20.01 0.75 4.58
CA TYR A 102 20.67 2.04 4.31
C TYR A 102 20.74 2.38 2.81
N ASP A 103 21.26 1.46 1.99
CA ASP A 103 21.39 1.66 0.54
C ASP A 103 20.03 1.92 -0.12
N VAL A 104 19.05 1.03 0.12
CA VAL A 104 17.73 1.12 -0.52
C VAL A 104 16.98 2.37 -0.08
N ILE A 105 17.05 2.73 1.20
CA ILE A 105 16.44 3.95 1.74
C ILE A 105 17.10 5.17 1.12
N MET A 106 18.43 5.20 1.04
CA MET A 106 19.15 6.37 0.53
C MET A 106 18.91 6.58 -0.97
N ASP A 107 18.84 5.49 -1.75
CA ASP A 107 18.51 5.58 -3.18
C ASP A 107 17.06 6.04 -3.38
N THR A 108 16.11 5.50 -2.62
CA THR A 108 14.71 5.94 -2.64
C THR A 108 14.58 7.41 -2.25
N LEU A 109 15.32 7.86 -1.24
CA LEU A 109 15.30 9.26 -0.81
C LEU A 109 15.73 10.19 -1.95
N LYS A 110 16.74 9.83 -2.75
CA LYS A 110 17.17 10.61 -3.93
C LYS A 110 16.08 10.63 -5.00
N GLU A 111 15.40 9.51 -5.22
CA GLU A 111 14.33 9.41 -6.23
C GLU A 111 13.15 10.32 -5.87
N ILE A 112 12.74 10.34 -4.59
CA ILE A 112 11.60 11.17 -4.15
C ILE A 112 11.95 12.64 -3.91
N GLU A 113 13.20 13.06 -4.14
CA GLU A 113 13.70 14.40 -3.79
C GLU A 113 12.80 15.52 -4.33
N TYR A 114 12.25 15.36 -5.53
CA TYR A 114 11.39 16.34 -6.21
C TYR A 114 9.95 15.86 -6.39
N LEU A 115 9.61 14.74 -5.78
CA LEU A 115 8.32 14.08 -5.97
C LEU A 115 7.34 14.47 -4.86
N THR A 116 6.06 14.39 -5.20
CA THR A 116 4.94 14.53 -4.28
C THR A 116 3.80 13.66 -4.77
N GLU A 117 2.92 13.31 -3.85
CA GLU A 117 1.67 12.65 -4.16
C GLU A 117 0.51 13.63 -4.01
N ILE A 118 -0.47 13.50 -4.89
CA ILE A 118 -1.78 14.11 -4.76
C ILE A 118 -2.82 13.00 -4.90
N ASP A 119 -3.67 12.86 -3.91
CA ASP A 119 -4.82 11.96 -3.94
C ASP A 119 -6.04 12.71 -4.48
N LEU A 120 -6.71 12.10 -5.44
CA LEU A 120 -7.96 12.60 -6.01
C LEU A 120 -9.08 11.59 -5.71
N ALA A 121 -10.07 12.05 -4.97
CA ALA A 121 -11.33 11.36 -4.81
C ALA A 121 -12.42 12.07 -5.62
N VAL A 122 -13.11 11.32 -6.49
CA VAL A 122 -14.19 11.86 -7.34
C VAL A 122 -15.49 11.14 -7.02
N THR A 123 -16.55 11.91 -6.77
CA THR A 123 -17.88 11.38 -6.45
C THR A 123 -18.95 12.02 -7.30
N TRP A 124 -20.01 11.29 -7.64
CA TRP A 124 -21.22 11.89 -8.21
C TRP A 124 -21.86 12.86 -7.21
N ASN A 125 -22.14 14.08 -7.67
CA ASN A 125 -22.78 15.10 -6.83
C ASN A 125 -24.28 14.80 -6.61
N ASP A 126 -24.98 14.33 -7.65
CA ASP A 126 -26.36 13.84 -7.58
C ASP A 126 -26.44 12.34 -7.89
N PHE A 127 -26.00 11.52 -6.94
CA PHE A 127 -26.03 10.06 -7.10
C PHE A 127 -27.45 9.48 -7.34
N PRO A 128 -28.52 9.93 -6.66
CA PRO A 128 -29.89 9.52 -6.99
C PRO A 128 -30.31 9.83 -8.43
N GLY A 129 -29.92 10.99 -8.96
CA GLY A 129 -30.12 11.35 -10.37
C GLY A 129 -29.42 10.35 -11.30
N ILE A 130 -28.16 10.02 -11.01
CA ILE A 130 -27.39 9.03 -11.79
C ILE A 130 -28.06 7.64 -11.80
N LEU A 131 -28.59 7.19 -10.66
CA LEU A 131 -29.35 5.94 -10.60
C LEU A 131 -30.64 6.00 -11.43
N THR A 132 -31.27 7.16 -11.52
CA THR A 132 -32.45 7.39 -12.36
C THR A 132 -32.08 7.32 -13.84
N ASP A 133 -30.99 7.98 -14.26
CA ASP A 133 -30.47 7.89 -15.63
C ASP A 133 -30.12 6.44 -16.02
N ILE A 134 -29.51 5.69 -15.09
CA ILE A 134 -29.19 4.28 -15.31
C ILE A 134 -30.47 3.46 -15.44
N ALA A 135 -31.46 3.68 -14.57
CA ALA A 135 -32.76 3.01 -14.66
C ALA A 135 -33.49 3.32 -15.98
N ASP A 136 -33.16 4.46 -16.61
CA ASP A 136 -33.69 4.83 -17.92
C ASP A 136 -33.07 4.08 -19.11
N ASN A 137 -32.01 3.30 -18.87
CA ASN A 137 -31.35 2.47 -19.88
C ASN A 137 -32.33 1.49 -20.54
N PRO A 138 -32.33 1.33 -21.89
CA PRO A 138 -33.26 0.47 -22.60
C PRO A 138 -33.29 -0.98 -22.12
N ALA A 139 -32.14 -1.54 -21.71
CA ALA A 139 -32.07 -2.90 -21.20
C ALA A 139 -32.80 -3.05 -19.86
N ILE A 140 -32.69 -2.04 -18.99
CA ILE A 140 -33.36 -2.02 -17.68
C ILE A 140 -34.86 -1.78 -17.85
N LYS A 141 -35.26 -0.87 -18.75
CA LYS A 141 -36.68 -0.66 -19.10
C LYS A 141 -37.33 -1.91 -19.66
N SER A 142 -36.70 -2.57 -20.63
CA SER A 142 -37.23 -3.82 -21.22
C SER A 142 -37.41 -4.89 -20.16
N MET A 143 -36.41 -5.08 -19.30
CA MET A 143 -36.49 -6.05 -18.21
C MET A 143 -37.61 -5.72 -17.22
N LYS A 144 -37.79 -4.43 -16.87
CA LYS A 144 -38.88 -3.97 -16.01
C LYS A 144 -40.24 -4.22 -16.64
N GLU A 145 -40.41 -3.95 -17.94
CA GLU A 145 -41.65 -4.20 -18.67
C GLU A 145 -41.97 -5.70 -18.78
N ASP A 146 -40.97 -6.54 -19.05
CA ASP A 146 -41.15 -7.99 -19.15
C ASP A 146 -41.56 -8.61 -17.81
N LEU A 147 -41.07 -8.06 -16.70
CA LEU A 147 -41.48 -8.44 -15.35
C LEU A 147 -42.91 -7.99 -15.02
N LEU A 148 -43.32 -6.81 -15.50
CA LEU A 148 -44.68 -6.29 -15.30
C LEU A 148 -45.73 -7.01 -16.17
N LYS A 149 -45.32 -7.59 -17.31
CA LYS A 149 -46.19 -8.38 -18.21
C LYS A 149 -46.43 -9.81 -17.72
N LYS A 150 -45.59 -10.33 -16.83
CA LYS A 150 -45.88 -11.59 -16.13
C LYS A 150 -46.87 -11.28 -15.02
N ASP A 151 -48.08 -11.84 -15.08
CA ASP A 151 -49.12 -11.75 -14.01
C ASP A 151 -48.67 -12.37 -12.66
N ASP A 152 -47.40 -12.73 -12.52
CA ASP A 152 -46.82 -13.32 -11.32
C ASP A 152 -46.27 -12.26 -10.37
N ILE A 153 -46.30 -12.59 -9.08
CA ILE A 153 -45.61 -11.82 -8.03
C ILE A 153 -44.13 -11.75 -8.39
N ILE A 154 -43.60 -10.52 -8.53
CA ILE A 154 -42.17 -10.27 -8.74
C ILE A 154 -41.36 -11.07 -7.73
N THR A 155 -40.55 -12.01 -8.21
CA THR A 155 -39.79 -12.89 -7.32
C THR A 155 -38.54 -12.19 -6.77
N LYS A 156 -38.02 -12.69 -5.64
CA LYS A 156 -36.71 -12.22 -5.12
C LYS A 156 -35.57 -12.40 -6.12
N VAL A 157 -35.66 -13.42 -6.98
CA VAL A 157 -34.67 -13.70 -8.03
C VAL A 157 -34.71 -12.63 -9.12
N ASP A 158 -35.91 -12.16 -9.49
CA ASP A 158 -36.07 -11.11 -10.49
C ASP A 158 -35.55 -9.75 -9.98
N GLN A 159 -35.84 -9.42 -8.71
CA GLN A 159 -35.29 -8.23 -8.05
C GLN A 159 -33.76 -8.26 -8.00
N TYR A 160 -33.18 -9.42 -7.66
CA TYR A 160 -31.74 -9.60 -7.64
C TYR A 160 -31.10 -9.40 -9.03
N LYS A 161 -31.67 -10.00 -10.08
CA LYS A 161 -31.15 -9.82 -11.45
C LYS A 161 -31.25 -8.37 -11.94
N MET A 162 -32.34 -7.67 -11.60
CA MET A 162 -32.47 -6.24 -11.91
C MET A 162 -31.41 -5.42 -11.17
N GLY A 163 -31.18 -5.70 -9.89
CA GLY A 163 -30.12 -5.06 -9.10
C GLY A 163 -28.73 -5.28 -9.69
N LEU A 164 -28.42 -6.51 -10.13
CA LEU A 164 -27.16 -6.81 -10.83
C LEU A 164 -27.00 -6.01 -12.11
N LEU A 165 -28.06 -5.88 -12.92
CA LEU A 165 -28.00 -5.12 -14.16
C LEU A 165 -27.80 -3.62 -13.89
N VAL A 166 -28.46 -3.07 -12.87
CA VAL A 166 -28.24 -1.68 -12.43
C VAL A 166 -26.79 -1.48 -11.99
N GLN A 167 -26.24 -2.39 -11.16
CA GLN A 167 -24.84 -2.32 -10.73
C GLN A 167 -23.89 -2.36 -11.93
N GLN A 168 -24.08 -3.31 -12.85
CA GLN A 168 -23.24 -3.42 -14.04
C GLN A 168 -23.25 -2.12 -14.86
N LYS A 169 -24.42 -1.49 -15.04
CA LYS A 169 -24.54 -0.23 -15.77
C LYS A 169 -23.94 0.96 -15.02
N LEU A 170 -23.99 0.94 -13.69
CA LEU A 170 -23.29 1.91 -12.87
C LEU A 170 -21.77 1.77 -13.01
N ASP A 171 -21.26 0.54 -12.91
CA ASP A 171 -19.82 0.25 -13.03
C ASP A 171 -19.30 0.64 -14.42
N GLU A 172 -20.05 0.35 -15.49
CA GLU A 172 -19.74 0.78 -16.86
C GLU A 172 -19.64 2.31 -16.96
N LYS A 173 -20.62 3.04 -16.39
CA LYS A 173 -20.65 4.50 -16.39
C LYS A 173 -19.51 5.11 -15.55
N ASN A 174 -19.26 4.57 -14.36
CA ASN A 174 -18.16 4.97 -13.50
C ASN A 174 -16.81 4.75 -14.22
N LYS A 175 -16.65 3.60 -14.88
CA LYS A 175 -15.40 3.28 -15.58
C LYS A 175 -15.14 4.21 -16.76
N GLU A 176 -16.17 4.56 -17.54
CA GLU A 176 -16.04 5.52 -18.63
C GLU A 176 -15.55 6.88 -18.14
N VAL A 177 -16.13 7.38 -17.04
CA VAL A 177 -15.79 8.66 -16.45
C VAL A 177 -14.40 8.64 -15.83
N GLU A 178 -14.08 7.57 -15.09
CA GLU A 178 -12.75 7.35 -14.53
C GLU A 178 -11.68 7.40 -15.62
N LEU A 179 -11.84 6.65 -16.71
CA LEU A 179 -10.87 6.61 -17.80
C LEU A 179 -10.62 8.00 -18.41
N LYS A 180 -11.68 8.79 -18.62
CA LYS A 180 -11.53 10.18 -19.11
C LYS A 180 -10.73 11.05 -18.16
N ILE A 181 -10.99 10.93 -16.85
CA ILE A 181 -10.26 11.69 -15.82
C ILE A 181 -8.78 11.28 -15.80
N LEU A 182 -8.51 9.96 -15.80
CA LEU A 182 -7.15 9.44 -15.79
C LEU A 182 -6.37 9.83 -17.05
N ASP A 183 -6.99 9.74 -18.23
CA ASP A 183 -6.37 10.11 -19.50
C ASP A 183 -5.92 11.58 -19.50
N SER A 184 -6.78 12.49 -19.01
CA SER A 184 -6.48 13.92 -18.92
C SER A 184 -5.31 14.23 -17.97
N LEU A 185 -5.17 13.46 -16.88
CA LEU A 185 -4.13 13.69 -15.87
C LEU A 185 -2.82 12.93 -16.16
N SER A 186 -2.89 11.88 -16.97
CA SER A 186 -1.77 10.96 -17.25
C SER A 186 -0.51 11.64 -17.78
N SER A 187 -0.66 12.68 -18.61
CA SER A 187 0.47 13.41 -19.21
C SER A 187 1.24 14.30 -18.23
N ILE A 188 0.63 14.63 -17.09
CA ILE A 188 1.20 15.51 -16.06
C ILE A 188 1.82 14.68 -14.92
N SER A 189 1.35 13.45 -14.76
CA SER A 189 1.77 12.50 -13.74
C SER A 189 2.91 11.60 -14.20
N LEU A 190 3.78 11.24 -13.26
CA LEU A 190 4.86 10.28 -13.47
C LEU A 190 4.37 8.85 -13.29
N ASP A 191 3.43 8.63 -12.38
CA ASP A 191 2.80 7.34 -12.12
C ASP A 191 1.40 7.55 -11.49
N ILE A 192 0.55 6.52 -11.56
CA ILE A 192 -0.86 6.55 -11.16
C ILE A 192 -1.22 5.25 -10.44
N LYS A 193 -1.86 5.36 -9.28
CA LYS A 193 -2.38 4.23 -8.52
C LYS A 193 -3.82 4.42 -8.10
N THR A 194 -4.70 3.58 -8.63
CA THR A 194 -6.10 3.55 -8.23
C THR A 194 -6.30 2.64 -7.02
N HIS A 195 -6.99 3.16 -6.01
CA HIS A 195 -7.38 2.46 -4.80
C HIS A 195 -8.82 1.98 -4.89
N GLU A 196 -9.24 1.10 -3.97
CA GLU A 196 -10.64 0.70 -3.88
C GLU A 196 -11.53 1.90 -3.54
N VAL A 197 -12.67 1.99 -4.23
CA VAL A 197 -13.69 3.00 -3.96
C VAL A 197 -14.49 2.63 -2.72
N MET A 198 -14.86 3.63 -1.90
CA MET A 198 -15.54 3.37 -0.63
C MET A 198 -17.02 2.98 -0.77
N ASN A 199 -17.66 3.39 -1.86
CA ASN A 199 -19.07 3.16 -2.15
C ASN A 199 -19.36 3.41 -3.63
N ASP A 200 -20.56 3.02 -4.07
CA ASP A 200 -21.01 3.12 -5.47
C ASP A 200 -21.11 4.58 -5.99
N GLN A 201 -21.19 5.56 -5.10
CA GLN A 201 -21.21 6.99 -5.45
C GLN A 201 -19.82 7.51 -5.88
N MET A 202 -18.76 6.87 -5.41
CA MET A 202 -17.39 7.24 -5.72
C MET A 202 -16.97 6.65 -7.07
N VAL A 203 -16.59 7.52 -8.00
CA VAL A 203 -16.16 7.15 -9.35
C VAL A 203 -14.72 6.64 -9.33
N THR A 204 -13.83 7.35 -8.63
CA THR A 204 -12.43 6.95 -8.49
C THR A 204 -11.83 7.50 -7.20
N ASN A 205 -10.84 6.79 -6.67
CA ASN A 205 -9.99 7.19 -5.57
C ASN A 205 -8.56 6.88 -5.99
N THR A 206 -7.84 7.86 -6.53
CA THR A 206 -6.59 7.63 -7.24
C THR A 206 -5.49 8.54 -6.72
N ALA A 207 -4.33 7.95 -6.42
CA ALA A 207 -3.09 8.64 -6.10
C ALA A 207 -2.31 8.93 -7.38
N PHE A 208 -1.77 10.14 -7.48
CA PHE A 208 -0.94 10.58 -8.60
C PHE A 208 0.44 10.97 -8.10
N LEU A 209 1.48 10.38 -8.68
CA LEU A 209 2.87 10.75 -8.41
C LEU A 209 3.26 11.89 -9.35
N LEU A 210 3.61 13.04 -8.80
CA LEU A 210 3.93 14.24 -9.56
C LEU A 210 5.35 14.72 -9.25
N ASN A 211 5.95 15.40 -10.22
CA ASN A 211 7.00 16.37 -9.87
C ASN A 211 6.34 17.55 -9.15
N ARG A 212 6.90 18.05 -8.05
CA ARG A 212 6.33 19.18 -7.29
C ARG A 212 6.08 20.43 -8.13
N ASN A 213 6.87 20.65 -9.18
CA ASN A 213 6.69 21.79 -10.07
C ASN A 213 5.43 21.68 -10.96
N ASN A 214 4.82 20.49 -11.06
CA ASN A 214 3.62 20.25 -11.85
C ASN A 214 2.32 20.44 -11.05
N ASN A 215 2.37 20.70 -9.74
CA ASN A 215 1.18 20.80 -8.88
C ASN A 215 0.15 21.81 -9.41
N GLU A 216 0.59 23.03 -9.75
CA GLU A 216 -0.32 24.06 -10.28
C GLU A 216 -0.93 23.67 -11.63
N THR A 217 -0.19 22.90 -12.45
CA THR A 217 -0.70 22.45 -13.76
C THR A 217 -1.72 21.34 -13.55
N PHE A 218 -1.46 20.43 -12.62
CA PHE A 218 -2.39 19.37 -12.23
C PHE A 218 -3.71 19.95 -11.69
N GLU A 219 -3.65 20.91 -10.76
CA GLU A 219 -4.84 21.59 -10.24
C GLU A 219 -5.66 22.27 -11.34
N LYS A 220 -5.00 22.98 -12.28
CA LYS A 220 -5.68 23.61 -13.42
C LYS A 220 -6.37 22.60 -14.34
N THR A 221 -5.80 21.41 -14.54
CA THR A 221 -6.44 20.35 -15.34
C THR A 221 -7.67 19.80 -14.62
N ILE A 222 -7.64 19.70 -13.29
CA ILE A 222 -8.83 19.34 -12.50
C ILE A 222 -9.91 20.42 -12.62
N ASP A 223 -9.55 21.71 -12.54
CA ASP A 223 -10.52 22.80 -12.72
C ASP A 223 -11.19 22.77 -14.11
N GLN A 224 -10.44 22.37 -15.14
CA GLN A 224 -10.99 22.19 -16.49
C GLN A 224 -11.97 21.01 -16.55
N LEU A 225 -11.60 19.87 -15.95
CA LEU A 225 -12.49 18.72 -15.84
C LEU A 225 -13.78 19.09 -15.07
N ASP A 226 -13.66 19.80 -13.96
CA ASP A 226 -14.83 20.24 -13.18
C ASP A 226 -15.79 21.10 -14.00
N GLN A 227 -15.25 22.00 -14.83
CA GLN A 227 -16.03 22.80 -15.78
C GLN A 227 -16.69 21.94 -16.87
N GLU A 228 -15.97 20.96 -17.43
CA GLU A 228 -16.51 20.04 -18.45
C GLU A 228 -17.67 19.19 -17.93
N TYR A 229 -17.63 18.80 -16.66
CA TYR A 229 -18.69 18.02 -16.02
C TYR A 229 -19.81 18.89 -15.41
N GLU A 230 -19.74 20.22 -15.54
CA GLU A 230 -20.79 21.18 -15.15
C GLU A 230 -21.38 20.93 -13.74
N GLY A 231 -20.54 20.53 -12.78
CA GLY A 231 -20.95 20.25 -11.39
C GLY A 231 -21.65 18.90 -11.16
N ALA A 232 -21.68 18.01 -12.15
CA ALA A 232 -22.17 16.64 -12.01
C ALA A 232 -21.26 15.78 -11.11
N LEU A 233 -19.97 16.11 -11.07
CA LEU A 233 -18.96 15.48 -10.23
C LEU A 233 -18.51 16.44 -9.13
N ASN A 234 -18.04 15.87 -8.02
CA ASN A 234 -17.35 16.58 -6.97
C ASN A 234 -15.93 16.01 -6.87
N PHE A 235 -14.93 16.86 -7.13
CA PHE A 235 -13.51 16.54 -7.08
C PHE A 235 -12.94 16.98 -5.73
N LYS A 236 -12.35 16.03 -4.99
CA LYS A 236 -11.67 16.30 -3.73
C LYS A 236 -10.19 15.96 -3.87
N LEU A 237 -9.36 16.99 -3.80
CA LEU A 237 -7.90 16.86 -3.78
C LEU A 237 -7.38 16.79 -2.34
N VAL A 238 -6.44 15.88 -2.09
CA VAL A 238 -5.72 15.74 -0.83
C VAL A 238 -4.22 15.72 -1.12
N GLY A 239 -3.50 16.73 -0.64
CA GLY A 239 -2.06 16.88 -0.83
C GLY A 239 -1.62 18.34 -0.89
N PRO A 240 -0.32 18.61 -1.11
CA PRO A 240 0.74 17.64 -1.40
C PRO A 240 1.05 16.70 -0.22
N LEU A 241 1.11 15.40 -0.48
CA LEU A 241 1.44 14.35 0.49
C LEU A 241 2.84 13.78 0.21
N PRO A 242 3.49 13.07 1.16
CA PRO A 242 4.61 12.23 0.79
C PRO A 242 4.09 11.12 -0.11
N CYS A 243 4.99 10.50 -0.84
CA CYS A 243 4.64 9.51 -1.85
C CYS A 243 4.27 8.16 -1.21
N TYR A 244 3.27 8.11 -0.32
CA TYR A 244 2.86 6.95 0.48
C TYR A 244 2.40 5.80 -0.41
N SER A 245 1.58 6.10 -1.42
CA SER A 245 1.04 5.08 -2.33
C SER A 245 2.12 4.44 -3.18
N PHE A 246 3.24 5.14 -3.40
CA PHE A 246 4.33 4.75 -4.31
C PHE A 246 5.64 4.35 -3.61
N TYR A 247 5.86 4.77 -2.36
CA TYR A 247 7.09 4.50 -1.63
C TYR A 247 6.78 4.36 -0.15
N THR A 248 6.48 3.14 0.29
CA THR A 248 6.29 2.82 1.70
C THR A 248 7.35 1.82 2.17
N ILE A 249 8.02 2.12 3.29
CA ILE A 249 8.96 1.17 3.89
C ILE A 249 8.19 0.07 4.61
N GLU A 250 8.59 -1.16 4.32
CA GLU A 250 8.12 -2.36 4.98
C GLU A 250 9.28 -3.10 5.61
N VAL A 251 9.13 -3.42 6.89
CA VAL A 251 10.09 -4.24 7.62
C VAL A 251 9.50 -5.62 7.78
N LYS A 252 10.26 -6.63 7.35
CA LYS A 252 9.95 -8.03 7.60
C LYS A 252 11.01 -8.64 8.51
N GLU A 253 10.56 -9.21 9.60
CA GLU A 253 11.39 -10.06 10.45
C GLU A 253 11.36 -11.49 9.91
N LEU A 254 12.53 -12.01 9.59
CA LEU A 254 12.72 -13.31 8.97
C LEU A 254 13.23 -14.29 10.02
N ASN A 255 12.35 -15.19 10.44
CA ASN A 255 12.66 -16.24 11.40
C ASN A 255 13.43 -17.39 10.71
N PRO A 256 14.63 -17.76 11.19
CA PRO A 256 15.41 -18.89 10.67
C PRO A 256 14.63 -20.21 10.60
N GLU A 257 13.75 -20.50 11.56
CA GLU A 257 12.94 -21.73 11.58
C GLU A 257 11.97 -21.79 10.40
N LEU A 258 11.34 -20.65 10.06
CA LEU A 258 10.43 -20.56 8.92
C LEU A 258 11.18 -20.69 7.59
N VAL A 259 12.42 -20.20 7.54
CA VAL A 259 13.28 -20.35 6.37
C VAL A 259 13.66 -21.81 6.16
N GLU A 260 14.01 -22.54 7.23
CA GLU A 260 14.28 -23.98 7.16
C GLU A 260 13.04 -24.77 6.72
N GLN A 261 11.87 -24.45 7.28
CA GLN A 261 10.61 -25.02 6.84
C GLN A 261 10.35 -24.77 5.35
N ALA A 262 10.54 -23.52 4.87
CA ALA A 262 10.35 -23.16 3.47
C ALA A 262 11.32 -23.91 2.53
N LYS A 263 12.58 -24.11 2.95
CA LYS A 263 13.55 -24.96 2.21
C LYS A 263 13.04 -26.39 2.07
N ASN A 264 12.56 -26.98 3.18
CA ASN A 264 12.01 -28.33 3.18
C ASN A 264 10.78 -28.46 2.28
N GLU A 265 9.90 -27.45 2.29
CA GLU A 265 8.70 -27.41 1.46
C GLU A 265 9.01 -27.35 -0.04
N LEU A 266 10.09 -26.69 -0.45
CA LEU A 266 10.56 -26.68 -1.84
C LEU A 266 11.56 -27.81 -2.16
N GLY A 267 11.98 -28.61 -1.18
CA GLY A 267 12.93 -29.71 -1.37
C GLY A 267 14.36 -29.24 -1.64
N LEU A 268 14.73 -28.08 -1.12
CA LEU A 268 16.02 -27.43 -1.34
C LEU A 268 17.05 -27.80 -0.25
N LYS A 269 18.34 -27.74 -0.59
CA LYS A 269 19.47 -28.03 0.34
C LYS A 269 19.90 -26.77 1.11
N GLU A 270 20.94 -26.87 1.95
CA GLU A 270 21.37 -25.79 2.85
C GLU A 270 21.84 -24.51 2.11
N GLU A 271 22.63 -24.66 1.04
CA GLU A 271 23.08 -23.57 0.16
C GLU A 271 22.25 -23.56 -1.12
N VAL A 272 21.56 -22.45 -1.38
CA VAL A 272 20.64 -22.33 -2.52
C VAL A 272 20.75 -20.93 -3.12
N SER A 273 20.96 -20.89 -4.43
CA SER A 273 20.88 -19.66 -5.22
C SER A 273 19.42 -19.27 -5.52
N GLU A 274 19.17 -18.00 -5.84
CA GLU A 274 17.83 -17.55 -6.24
C GLU A 274 17.29 -18.30 -7.47
N ASP A 275 18.17 -18.66 -8.41
CA ASP A 275 17.80 -19.40 -9.61
C ASP A 275 17.37 -20.83 -9.29
N GLU A 276 18.00 -21.46 -8.31
CA GLU A 276 17.58 -22.77 -7.79
C GLU A 276 16.24 -22.70 -7.04
N ILE A 277 16.00 -21.63 -6.26
CA ILE A 277 14.71 -21.38 -5.61
C ILE A 277 13.60 -21.25 -6.66
N LYS A 278 13.83 -20.44 -7.71
CA LYS A 278 12.88 -20.27 -8.82
C LYS A 278 12.61 -21.58 -9.55
N LYS A 279 13.66 -22.34 -9.84
CA LYS A 279 13.54 -23.62 -10.54
C LYS A 279 12.72 -24.63 -9.73
N ALA A 280 13.01 -24.77 -8.43
CA ALA A 280 12.27 -25.68 -7.56
C ALA A 280 10.80 -25.27 -7.41
N TYR A 281 10.52 -23.97 -7.30
CA TYR A 281 9.14 -23.48 -7.30
C TYR A 281 8.43 -23.81 -8.61
N LEU A 282 9.04 -23.56 -9.77
CA LEU A 282 8.42 -23.85 -11.08
C LEU A 282 8.15 -25.35 -11.28
N GLU A 283 9.01 -26.22 -10.77
CA GLU A 283 8.80 -27.67 -10.80
C GLU A 283 7.59 -28.08 -9.95
N LYS A 284 7.49 -27.58 -8.71
CA LYS A 284 6.35 -27.86 -7.81
C LYS A 284 5.06 -27.17 -8.24
N ALA A 285 5.13 -25.96 -8.77
CA ALA A 285 3.96 -25.22 -9.23
C ALA A 285 3.26 -25.93 -10.38
N LYS A 286 4.00 -26.64 -11.25
CA LYS A 286 3.43 -27.50 -12.29
C LYS A 286 2.66 -28.69 -11.73
N GLU A 287 3.10 -29.24 -10.61
CA GLU A 287 2.47 -30.38 -9.93
C GLU A 287 1.17 -29.95 -9.23
N PHE A 288 1.18 -28.80 -8.56
CA PHE A 288 0.06 -28.33 -7.73
C PHE A 288 -0.78 -27.22 -8.36
N HIS A 289 -0.64 -26.94 -9.67
CA HIS A 289 -1.39 -25.85 -10.30
C HIS A 289 -2.91 -26.10 -10.23
N PRO A 290 -3.73 -25.12 -9.83
CA PRO A 290 -5.19 -25.29 -9.70
C PRO A 290 -5.89 -25.66 -11.02
N ASP A 291 -5.31 -25.30 -12.17
CA ASP A 291 -5.85 -25.70 -13.49
C ASP A 291 -5.50 -27.14 -13.88
N ALA A 292 -4.45 -27.71 -13.29
CA ALA A 292 -4.05 -29.11 -13.50
C ALA A 292 -4.73 -30.07 -12.50
N CYS A 293 -5.21 -29.54 -11.38
CA CYS A 293 -5.68 -30.32 -10.24
C CYS A 293 -7.04 -29.83 -9.72
N LEU A 294 -8.08 -30.66 -9.86
CA LEU A 294 -9.49 -30.33 -9.55
C LEU A 294 -9.87 -30.43 -8.05
N ASN A 295 -8.94 -30.75 -7.15
CA ASN A 295 -9.23 -30.97 -5.72
C ASN A 295 -8.79 -29.80 -4.83
N ASN A 296 -9.55 -29.54 -3.76
CA ASN A 296 -9.25 -28.46 -2.80
C ASN A 296 -7.88 -28.60 -2.11
N GLY A 297 -7.35 -29.82 -1.96
CA GLY A 297 -6.01 -30.05 -1.38
C GLY A 297 -4.87 -29.46 -2.22
N ASP A 298 -5.07 -29.31 -3.53
CA ASP A 298 -4.03 -28.80 -4.44
C ASP A 298 -3.91 -27.29 -4.36
N LYS A 299 -4.99 -26.56 -4.03
CA LYS A 299 -4.95 -25.13 -3.74
C LYS A 299 -4.19 -24.81 -2.45
N GLU A 300 -4.39 -25.59 -1.40
CA GLU A 300 -3.64 -25.41 -0.14
C GLU A 300 -2.15 -25.70 -0.33
N ASN A 301 -1.83 -26.77 -1.07
CA ASN A 301 -0.44 -27.10 -1.43
C ASN A 301 0.20 -26.01 -2.30
N PHE A 302 -0.54 -25.48 -3.29
CA PHE A 302 -0.07 -24.37 -4.13
C PHE A 302 0.22 -23.12 -3.30
N ASN A 303 -0.69 -22.74 -2.40
CA ASN A 303 -0.47 -21.60 -1.49
C ASN A 303 0.75 -21.82 -0.60
N ARG A 304 0.94 -23.05 -0.10
CA ARG A 304 2.08 -23.42 0.74
C ARG A 304 3.40 -23.26 0.00
N ILE A 305 3.55 -23.84 -1.20
CA ILE A 305 4.78 -23.70 -2.00
C ILE A 305 5.03 -22.25 -2.42
N ASN A 306 3.97 -21.48 -2.67
CA ASN A 306 4.07 -20.07 -3.02
C ASN A 306 4.57 -19.24 -1.84
N ASN A 307 4.06 -19.50 -0.64
CA ASN A 307 4.54 -18.88 0.59
C ASN A 307 6.02 -19.24 0.87
N ALA A 308 6.39 -20.51 0.70
CA ALA A 308 7.77 -20.97 0.84
C ALA A 308 8.71 -20.26 -0.14
N TYR A 309 8.33 -20.17 -1.41
CA TYR A 309 9.09 -19.44 -2.44
C TYR A 309 9.33 -17.98 -2.07
N HIS A 310 8.28 -17.24 -1.70
CA HIS A 310 8.41 -15.84 -1.29
C HIS A 310 9.26 -15.67 -0.01
N THR A 311 9.15 -16.61 0.95
CA THR A 311 9.94 -16.58 2.19
C THR A 311 11.44 -16.72 1.90
N LEU A 312 11.82 -17.62 0.99
CA LEU A 312 13.23 -17.82 0.63
C LEU A 312 13.80 -16.66 -0.19
N LEU A 313 13.00 -16.06 -1.08
CA LEU A 313 13.42 -14.85 -1.78
C LEU A 313 13.63 -13.68 -0.82
N ASP A 314 12.71 -13.50 0.12
CA ASP A 314 12.82 -12.47 1.16
C ASP A 314 14.06 -12.71 2.02
N TYR A 315 14.34 -13.96 2.40
CA TYR A 315 15.56 -14.33 3.11
C TYR A 315 16.83 -14.01 2.31
N SER A 316 16.88 -14.39 1.04
CA SER A 316 18.03 -14.11 0.16
C SER A 316 18.29 -12.61 0.03
N ALA A 317 17.23 -11.81 -0.12
CA ALA A 317 17.31 -10.36 -0.15
C ALA A 317 17.80 -9.77 1.17
N GLY A 318 17.30 -10.26 2.31
CA GLY A 318 17.72 -9.81 3.64
C GLY A 318 19.20 -10.10 3.89
N VAL A 319 19.70 -11.27 3.45
CA VAL A 319 21.11 -11.65 3.63
C VAL A 319 22.01 -10.71 2.84
N ARG A 320 21.62 -10.33 1.61
CA ARG A 320 22.36 -9.36 0.80
C ARG A 320 22.41 -7.97 1.46
N GLN A 321 21.31 -7.53 2.07
CA GLN A 321 21.26 -6.26 2.79
C GLN A 321 22.20 -6.28 4.02
N SER A 322 22.14 -7.34 4.83
CA SER A 322 22.96 -7.45 6.04
C SER A 322 24.47 -7.66 5.76
N SER A 323 24.84 -8.31 4.65
CA SER A 323 26.24 -8.68 4.37
C SER A 323 27.11 -7.55 3.81
N LYS A 324 26.51 -6.44 3.39
CA LYS A 324 27.25 -5.30 2.81
C LYS A 324 27.91 -4.40 3.87
N GLU A 325 27.44 -4.44 5.12
CA GLU A 325 28.04 -3.71 6.24
C GLU A 325 29.14 -4.52 6.95
N GLY A 326 30.28 -4.69 6.27
CA GLY A 326 31.54 -5.03 6.94
C GLY A 326 31.72 -6.48 7.40
N ASN A 327 33.00 -6.88 7.44
CA ASN A 327 33.47 -8.18 7.93
C ASN A 327 32.83 -8.58 9.27
N ILE A 328 31.84 -9.48 9.20
CA ILE A 328 31.51 -10.38 10.30
C ILE A 328 31.60 -11.78 9.71
N PHE A 329 32.62 -12.51 10.15
CA PHE A 329 32.75 -13.94 9.95
C PHE A 329 31.41 -14.63 10.25
N LEU A 330 30.85 -15.33 9.26
CA LEU A 330 29.84 -16.36 9.51
C LEU A 330 30.57 -17.58 10.07
N SER A 331 30.94 -17.53 11.36
CA SER A 331 31.07 -18.77 12.11
C SER A 331 29.67 -19.38 12.26
N LYS A 332 29.60 -20.72 12.21
CA LYS A 332 28.38 -21.54 12.28
C LYS A 332 27.43 -21.26 13.48
N GLU A 333 27.77 -20.34 14.37
CA GLU A 333 27.03 -20.05 15.61
C GLU A 333 26.05 -18.86 15.51
N LYS A 334 26.02 -18.10 14.41
CA LYS A 334 25.13 -16.92 14.26
C LYS A 334 23.77 -17.17 13.60
N VAL A 335 23.39 -18.43 13.40
CA VAL A 335 22.12 -18.83 12.73
C VAL A 335 20.87 -18.59 13.61
N LEU A 336 21.04 -18.06 14.84
CA LEU A 336 19.97 -17.94 15.84
C LEU A 336 19.31 -16.54 15.96
N GLU A 337 19.75 -15.54 15.20
CA GLU A 337 19.11 -14.20 15.23
C GLU A 337 18.20 -13.98 14.02
N ASN A 338 17.03 -13.39 14.27
CA ASN A 338 16.10 -12.99 13.22
C ASN A 338 16.75 -11.96 12.30
N LEU A 339 16.60 -12.16 11.00
CA LEU A 339 17.12 -11.27 9.97
C LEU A 339 16.07 -10.21 9.61
N ILE A 340 16.48 -8.96 9.46
CA ILE A 340 15.59 -7.86 9.13
C ILE A 340 15.76 -7.53 7.65
N LEU A 341 14.67 -7.62 6.90
CA LEU A 341 14.58 -7.20 5.50
C LEU A 341 13.79 -5.90 5.41
N VAL A 342 14.39 -4.89 4.78
CA VAL A 342 13.75 -3.61 4.50
C VAL A 342 13.39 -3.56 3.02
N LYS A 343 12.12 -3.30 2.71
CA LYS A 343 11.63 -3.15 1.34
C LYS A 343 10.93 -1.83 1.17
N ILE A 344 10.92 -1.33 -0.06
CA ILE A 344 10.00 -0.30 -0.49
C ILE A 344 8.87 -0.99 -1.23
N LYS A 345 7.64 -0.80 -0.76
CA LYS A 345 6.46 -1.15 -1.54
C LYS A 345 6.23 -0.02 -2.52
N GLU A 346 6.50 -0.35 -3.79
CA GLU A 346 6.28 0.51 -4.94
C GLU A 346 4.85 0.57 -5.40
#